data_AF-A0A5M6BTZ1-F1
#
_entry.id   AF-A0A5M6BTZ1-F1
#
_cell.length_a   1.000
_cell.length_b   1.000
_cell.length_c   1.000
_cell.angle_alpha   90.00
_cell.angle_beta   90.00
_cell.angle_gamma   90.00
#
_symmetry.space_group_name_H-M   'P 1'
#
loop_
_entity.id
_entity.type
_entity.pdbx_description
1 polymer ?
#
loop_
_entity_poly.entity_id
_entity_poly.type
_entity_poly.pdbx_seq_one_letter_code
_entity_poly.pdbx_strand_id
1 'polypeptide(L)'
;MPFGGVKASGHGRFGGEEGLRSLCSAKSISEDRFFSWIKTSIPGPVDFPLPEPSISWAFLEGLVGLAYARTLWGRAKGLGGLIKASFS
;
A
#
# COMPACT_ATOMS: atom_id res chain seq x y z
N MET A 1 16.30 -25.30 -16.23
CA MET A 1 17.29 -24.60 -15.38
C MET A 1 17.73 -23.34 -16.09
N PRO A 2 17.73 -22.17 -15.43
CA PRO A 2 18.21 -20.93 -16.04
C PRO A 2 19.73 -20.97 -16.23
N PHE A 3 20.23 -20.63 -17.41
CA PHE A 3 21.67 -20.48 -17.67
C PHE A 3 22.04 -19.01 -17.60
N GLY A 4 22.95 -18.62 -16.71
CA GLY A 4 23.29 -17.22 -16.51
C GLY A 4 24.68 -17.03 -15.94
N GLY A 5 25.34 -15.96 -16.36
CA GLY A 5 26.62 -15.54 -15.80
C GLY A 5 26.45 -14.85 -14.45
N VAL A 6 27.56 -14.73 -13.70
CA VAL A 6 27.62 -13.94 -12.46
C VAL A 6 28.91 -13.10 -12.48
N LYS A 7 28.81 -11.82 -12.09
CA LYS A 7 29.94 -10.87 -12.02
C LYS A 7 30.63 -10.67 -13.37
N ALA A 8 31.91 -11.00 -13.48
CA ALA A 8 32.73 -10.76 -14.67
C ALA A 8 32.31 -11.62 -15.88
N SER A 9 31.60 -12.73 -15.65
CA SER A 9 31.14 -13.63 -16.73
C SER A 9 29.81 -13.21 -17.37
N GLY A 10 29.30 -12.01 -17.07
CA GLY A 10 27.99 -11.50 -17.51
C GLY A 10 26.95 -11.49 -16.40
N HIS A 11 25.86 -10.72 -16.59
CA HIS A 11 24.74 -10.62 -15.65
C HIS A 11 23.43 -10.98 -16.35
N GLY A 12 22.54 -11.66 -15.62
CA GLY A 12 21.26 -12.13 -16.17
C GLY A 12 21.22 -13.64 -16.41
N ARG A 13 20.01 -14.17 -16.57
CA ARG A 13 19.71 -15.57 -16.79
C ARG A 13 18.94 -15.70 -18.09
N PHE A 14 19.44 -16.53 -19.01
CA PHE A 14 18.83 -16.85 -20.29
C PHE A 14 18.49 -18.34 -20.37
N GLY A 15 17.44 -18.63 -21.14
CA GLY A 15 16.92 -19.99 -21.31
C GLY A 15 15.75 -20.32 -20.40
N GLY A 16 14.72 -20.95 -20.99
CA GLY A 16 13.46 -21.26 -20.32
C GLY A 16 12.62 -20.01 -19.99
N GLU A 17 11.70 -20.15 -19.06
CA GLU A 17 10.75 -19.10 -18.65
C GLU A 17 11.43 -17.85 -18.08
N GLU A 18 12.55 -18.01 -17.38
CA GLU A 18 13.32 -16.90 -16.78
C GLU A 18 13.95 -15.99 -17.86
N GLY A 19 14.39 -16.55 -18.98
CA GLY A 19 14.91 -15.76 -20.10
C GLY A 19 13.82 -14.94 -20.80
N LEU A 20 12.63 -15.52 -20.98
CA LEU A 20 11.48 -14.79 -21.56
C LEU A 20 11.01 -13.67 -20.63
N ARG A 21 10.95 -13.92 -19.32
CA ARG A 21 10.63 -12.88 -18.32
C ARG A 21 11.65 -11.75 -18.31
N SER A 22 12.93 -12.02 -18.58
CA SER A 22 13.96 -10.97 -18.64
C SER A 22 13.78 -10.00 -19.83
N LEU A 23 13.06 -10.43 -20.88
CA LEU A 23 12.71 -9.59 -22.04
C LEU A 23 11.39 -8.83 -21.85
N CYS A 24 10.63 -9.12 -20.78
CA CYS A 24 9.36 -8.47 -20.48
C CYS A 24 9.54 -7.43 -19.37
N SER A 25 8.82 -6.30 -19.49
CA SER A 25 8.66 -5.37 -18.38
C SER A 25 7.59 -5.91 -17.43
N ALA A 26 7.98 -6.26 -16.20
CA ALA A 26 7.04 -6.69 -15.18
C ALA A 26 6.17 -5.49 -14.75
N LYS A 27 4.88 -5.54 -15.06
CA LYS A 27 3.89 -4.56 -14.64
C LYS A 27 2.91 -5.20 -13.66
N SER A 28 2.85 -4.69 -12.43
CA SER A 28 1.81 -5.04 -11.48
C SER A 28 0.57 -4.19 -11.74
N ILE A 29 -0.56 -4.83 -12.00
CA ILE A 29 -1.87 -4.18 -12.10
C ILE A 29 -2.69 -4.72 -10.92
N SER A 30 -3.14 -3.82 -10.05
CA SER A 30 -4.04 -4.17 -8.96
C SER A 30 -5.44 -3.74 -9.34
N GLU A 31 -6.37 -4.69 -9.41
CA GLU A 31 -7.78 -4.44 -9.69
C GLU A 31 -8.60 -4.91 -8.48
N ASP A 32 -9.50 -4.04 -8.01
CA ASP A 32 -10.38 -4.35 -6.90
C ASP A 32 -11.53 -5.27 -7.37
N ARG A 33 -11.41 -6.57 -7.06
CA ARG A 33 -12.37 -7.62 -7.49
C ARG A 33 -13.80 -7.41 -6.98
N PHE A 34 -13.97 -6.60 -5.93
CA PHE A 34 -15.24 -6.42 -5.20
C PHE A 34 -15.77 -4.97 -5.21
N PHE A 35 -15.43 -4.16 -6.22
CA PHE A 35 -15.83 -2.74 -6.33
C PHE A 35 -17.34 -2.49 -6.15
N SER A 36 -18.19 -3.48 -6.42
CA SER A 36 -19.64 -3.39 -6.24
C SER A 36 -20.09 -3.42 -4.77
N TRP A 37 -19.30 -4.05 -3.88
CA TRP A 37 -19.70 -4.30 -2.48
C TRP A 37 -18.85 -3.51 -1.48
N ILE A 38 -17.58 -3.26 -1.78
CA ILE A 38 -16.66 -2.50 -0.93
C ILE A 38 -16.05 -1.42 -1.82
N LYS A 39 -16.63 -0.21 -1.76
CA LYS A 39 -16.02 0.97 -2.37
C LYS A 39 -14.94 1.48 -1.42
N THR A 40 -13.69 1.32 -1.81
CA THR A 40 -12.54 2.01 -1.21
C THR A 40 -12.55 3.48 -1.65
N SER A 41 -13.68 4.17 -1.43
CA SER A 41 -13.72 5.62 -1.58
C SER A 41 -12.64 6.20 -0.67
N ILE A 42 -11.74 6.98 -1.25
CA ILE A 42 -10.70 7.64 -0.48
C ILE A 42 -11.40 8.47 0.60
N PRO A 43 -11.07 8.28 1.88
CA PRO A 43 -11.73 8.99 2.96
C PRO A 43 -11.48 10.50 2.78
N GLY A 44 -12.53 11.31 2.90
CA GLY A 44 -12.47 12.76 2.66
C GLY A 44 -11.27 13.50 3.30
N PRO A 45 -10.85 13.18 4.54
CA PRO A 45 -9.64 13.79 5.14
C PRO A 45 -8.32 13.56 4.40
N VAL A 46 -8.27 12.58 3.50
CA VAL A 46 -7.08 12.19 2.71
C VAL A 46 -7.38 12.26 1.20
N ASP A 47 -8.55 12.79 0.82
CA ASP A 47 -8.89 12.99 -0.57
C ASP A 47 -8.14 14.20 -1.13
N PHE A 48 -7.72 14.12 -2.39
CA PHE A 48 -6.96 15.20 -3.02
C PHE A 48 -7.90 16.13 -3.80
N PRO A 49 -7.73 17.46 -3.72
CA PRO A 49 -6.69 18.21 -3.00
C PRO A 49 -6.85 18.14 -1.48
N LEU A 50 -5.72 17.96 -0.77
CA LEU A 50 -5.74 17.70 0.66
C LEU A 50 -6.43 18.83 1.43
N PRO A 51 -7.31 18.50 2.39
CA PRO A 51 -7.86 19.48 3.33
C PRO A 51 -6.76 19.96 4.30
N GLU A 52 -7.15 20.69 5.34
CA GLU A 52 -6.22 21.24 6.32
C GLU A 52 -5.17 20.19 6.79
N PRO A 53 -3.86 20.52 6.77
CA PRO A 53 -2.80 19.57 7.13
C PRO A 53 -2.94 18.95 8.51
N SER A 54 -3.55 19.65 9.48
CA SER A 54 -3.73 19.12 10.83
C SER A 54 -4.76 17.99 10.88
N ILE A 55 -5.85 18.09 10.11
CA ILE A 55 -6.93 17.09 10.05
C ILE A 55 -6.44 15.82 9.35
N SER A 56 -5.79 15.98 8.20
CA SER A 56 -5.21 14.86 7.45
C SER A 56 -4.13 14.14 8.25
N TRP A 57 -3.28 14.87 8.96
CA TRP A 57 -2.26 14.29 9.85
C TRP A 57 -2.87 13.53 11.03
N ALA A 58 -3.88 14.11 11.70
CA ALA A 58 -4.57 13.44 12.81
C ALA A 58 -5.28 12.15 12.37
N PHE A 59 -5.85 12.13 11.16
CA PHE A 59 -6.43 10.93 10.57
C PHE A 59 -5.38 9.84 10.34
N LEU A 60 -4.22 10.18 9.78
CA LEU A 60 -3.12 9.24 9.54
C LEU A 60 -2.53 8.69 10.86
N GLU A 61 -2.35 9.54 11.87
CA GLU A 61 -1.88 9.13 13.19
C GLU A 61 -2.88 8.15 13.84
N GLY A 62 -4.18 8.44 13.75
CA GLY A 62 -5.25 7.55 14.21
C GLY A 62 -5.24 6.19 13.49
N LEU A 63 -5.05 6.19 12.16
CA LEU A 63 -4.97 4.98 11.33
C LEU A 63 -3.76 4.12 11.68
N VAL A 64 -2.58 4.73 11.82
CA VAL A 64 -1.36 4.02 12.25
C VAL A 64 -1.54 3.47 13.67
N GLY A 65 -2.13 4.25 14.58
CA GLY A 65 -2.47 3.82 15.93
C GLY A 65 -3.43 2.63 15.94
N LEU A 66 -4.46 2.64 15.09
CA LEU A 66 -5.39 1.52 14.98
C LEU A 66 -4.74 0.25 14.43
N ALA A 67 -3.95 0.37 13.36
CA ALA A 67 -3.33 -0.75 12.67
C ALA A 67 -2.18 -1.38 13.46
N TYR A 68 -1.31 -0.54 14.05
CA TYR A 68 -0.02 -0.98 14.60
C TYR A 68 0.09 -0.90 16.12
N ALA A 69 -0.89 -0.36 16.85
CA ALA A 69 -0.82 -0.40 18.32
C ALA A 69 -0.83 -1.84 18.84
N ARG A 70 0.11 -2.12 19.76
CA ARG A 70 0.28 -3.43 20.41
C ARG A 70 -0.78 -3.71 21.47
N THR A 71 -1.37 -2.66 22.05
CA THR A 71 -2.37 -2.76 23.12
C THR A 71 -3.77 -2.48 22.59
N LEU A 72 -4.78 -3.20 23.09
CA LEU A 72 -6.20 -2.97 22.78
C LEU A 72 -6.63 -1.53 23.09
N TRP A 73 -6.14 -0.95 24.19
CA TRP A 73 -6.41 0.44 24.54
C TRP A 73 -5.83 1.43 23.53
N GLY A 74 -4.60 1.20 23.08
CA GLY A 74 -3.97 1.99 22.01
C GLY A 74 -4.75 1.92 20.69
N ARG A 75 -5.30 0.75 20.35
CA ARG A 75 -6.19 0.60 19.18
C ARG A 75 -7.51 1.34 19.35
N ALA A 76 -8.12 1.28 20.53
CA ALA A 76 -9.36 2.02 20.83
C ALA A 76 -9.15 3.54 20.78
N LYS A 77 -8.00 4.03 21.31
CA LYS A 77 -7.62 5.44 21.20
C LYS A 77 -7.37 5.86 19.75
N GLY A 78 -6.70 5.01 18.96
CA GLY A 78 -6.49 5.21 17.53
C GLY A 78 -7.81 5.30 16.78
N LEU A 79 -8.75 4.39 17.04
CA LEU A 79 -10.11 4.40 16.45
C LEU A 79 -10.87 5.69 16.80
N GLY A 80 -10.81 6.13 18.06
CA GLY A 80 -11.43 7.38 18.49
C GLY A 80 -10.86 8.63 17.79
N GLY A 81 -9.55 8.67 17.59
CA GLY A 81 -8.89 9.72 16.81
C GLY A 81 -9.29 9.71 15.34
N LEU A 82 -9.39 8.52 14.76
CA LEU A 82 -9.80 8.29 13.37
C LEU A 82 -11.23 8.79 13.11
N ILE A 83 -12.17 8.42 13.98
CA ILE A 83 -13.57 8.87 13.90
C ILE A 83 -13.64 10.39 14.05
N LYS A 84 -12.95 10.96 15.04
CA LYS A 84 -12.95 12.42 15.25
C LYS A 84 -12.42 13.18 14.03
N ALA A 85 -11.34 12.69 13.41
CA ALA A 85 -10.75 13.31 12.22
C ALA A 85 -11.58 13.09 10.94
N SER A 86 -12.40 12.03 10.88
CA SER A 86 -13.34 11.82 9.76
C SER A 86 -14.60 12.67 9.82
N PHE A 87 -15.02 13.12 11.02
CA PHE A 87 -16.22 13.93 11.22
C PHE A 87 -15.94 15.42 11.43
N SER A 88 -14.67 15.83 11.42
CA SER A 88 -14.23 17.23 11.55
C SER A 88 -13.94 17.85 10.19
#